data_AF-A0A849V308-F1
#
_entry.id   AF-A0A849V308-F1
#
_cell.length_a   1.000
_cell.length_b   1.000
_cell.length_c   1.000
_cell.angle_alpha   90.00
_cell.angle_beta   90.00
_cell.angle_gamma   90.00
#
_symmetry.space_group_name_H-M   'P 1'
#
loop_
_entity.id
_entity.type
_entity.pdbx_description
1 polymer ?
#
loop_
_entity_poly.entity_id
_entity_poly.type
_entity_poly.pdbx_seq_one_letter_code
_entity_poly.pdbx_strand_id
1 'polypeptide(L)' 'MTTLDINIKGMSKTEKLQVMEALWDSLIHEDSEIESPEWHQDILAGRQQKIAEGKAEFLTIEELKAKYRQ' A
#
# COMPACT_ATOMS: atom_id res chain seq x y z
N MET A 1 -22.36 -15.67 5.01
CA MET A 1 -21.00 -15.16 5.25
C MET A 1 -20.53 -15.73 6.56
N THR A 2 -19.55 -16.62 6.54
CA THR A 2 -18.84 -17.08 7.74
C THR A 2 -17.83 -16.01 8.12
N THR A 3 -17.95 -15.44 9.32
CA THR A 3 -16.94 -14.54 9.88
C THR A 3 -15.83 -15.37 10.52
N LEU A 4 -14.59 -15.03 10.20
CA LEU A 4 -13.40 -15.64 10.80
C LEU A 4 -13.02 -14.84 12.05
N ASP A 5 -13.27 -15.39 13.23
CA ASP A 5 -12.92 -14.75 14.51
C ASP A 5 -11.44 -15.00 14.87
N ILE A 6 -10.54 -14.16 14.32
CA ILE A 6 -9.11 -14.19 14.68
C ILE A 6 -8.86 -13.22 15.84
N ASN A 7 -8.32 -13.70 16.96
CA ASN A 7 -7.86 -12.85 18.07
C ASN A 7 -6.53 -12.16 17.77
N ILE A 8 -6.55 -11.16 16.90
CA ILE A 8 -5.36 -10.35 16.55
C ILE A 8 -4.83 -9.59 17.77
N LYS A 9 -5.70 -9.18 18.71
CA LYS A 9 -5.29 -8.40 19.89
C LYS A 9 -4.32 -9.17 20.79
N GLY A 10 -4.50 -10.48 20.92
CA GLY A 10 -3.64 -11.35 21.73
C GLY A 10 -2.27 -11.65 21.13
N MET A 11 -2.05 -11.37 19.84
CA MET A 11 -0.79 -11.67 19.17
C MET A 11 0.31 -10.67 19.54
N SER A 12 1.53 -11.19 19.70
CA SER A 12 2.75 -10.40 19.70
C SER A 12 2.95 -9.66 18.38
N LYS A 13 3.87 -8.70 18.36
CA LYS A 13 4.18 -7.95 17.14
C LYS A 13 4.70 -8.87 16.02
N THR A 14 5.53 -9.84 16.36
CA THR A 14 6.10 -10.79 15.39
C THR A 14 5.00 -11.66 14.78
N GLU A 15 4.11 -12.22 15.60
CA GLU A 15 3.00 -13.05 15.11
C GLU A 15 2.07 -12.26 14.18
N LYS A 16 1.79 -10.98 14.50
CA LYS A 16 1.00 -10.11 13.60
C LYS A 16 1.66 -9.92 12.23
N LEU A 17 2.97 -9.73 12.21
CA LEU A 17 3.72 -9.56 10.96
C LEU A 17 3.70 -10.86 10.14
N GLN A 18 3.91 -12.01 10.79
CA GLN A 18 3.85 -13.31 10.11
C GLN A 18 2.45 -13.59 9.54
N VAL A 19 1.38 -13.26 10.27
CA VAL A 19 0.01 -13.37 9.78
C VAL A 19 -0.23 -12.42 8.61
N MET A 20 0.25 -11.17 8.67
CA MET A 20 0.17 -10.25 7.54
C MET A 20 0.89 -10.78 6.30
N GLU A 21 2.09 -11.34 6.46
CA GLU A 21 2.86 -11.93 5.36
C GLU A 21 2.13 -13.12 4.73
N ALA A 22 1.62 -14.05 5.55
CA ALA A 22 0.88 -15.21 5.05
C ALA A 22 -0.42 -14.82 4.32
N LEU A 23 -1.15 -13.82 4.85
CA LEU A 23 -2.33 -13.28 4.17
C LEU A 23 -1.96 -12.63 2.84
N TRP A 24 -0.89 -11.83 2.83
CA TRP A 24 -0.43 -11.16 1.62
C TRP A 24 -0.02 -12.17 0.54
N ASP A 25 0.75 -13.20 0.91
CA ASP A 25 1.17 -14.28 0.02
C ASP A 25 -0.04 -15.04 -0.55
N SER A 26 -1.08 -15.28 0.26
CA SER A 26 -2.33 -15.89 -0.23
C SER A 26 -3.02 -15.00 -1.28
N LEU A 27 -3.14 -13.70 -1.00
CA LEU A 27 -3.88 -12.76 -1.86
C LEU A 27 -3.23 -12.53 -3.22
N ILE A 28 -1.90 -12.54 -3.31
CA ILE A 28 -1.20 -12.31 -4.60
C ILE A 28 -1.35 -13.48 -5.58
N HIS A 29 -1.75 -14.66 -5.11
CA HIS A 29 -1.99 -15.84 -5.94
C HIS A 29 -3.49 -16.05 -6.23
N GLU A 30 -4.36 -15.18 -5.75
CA GLU A 30 -5.77 -15.17 -6.14
C GLU A 30 -5.91 -14.52 -7.53
N ASP A 31 -6.51 -15.23 -8.48
CA ASP A 31 -6.71 -14.78 -9.87
C ASP A 31 -7.69 -13.59 -10.02
N SER A 32 -8.22 -13.07 -8.91
CA SER A 32 -9.10 -11.90 -8.92
C SER A 32 -8.26 -10.63 -9.00
N GLU A 33 -8.06 -10.12 -10.21
CA GLU A 33 -7.59 -8.74 -10.39
C GLU A 33 -8.62 -7.77 -9.80
N ILE A 34 -8.21 -7.01 -8.80
CA ILE A 34 -9.02 -5.91 -8.27
C ILE A 34 -8.85 -4.74 -9.24
N GLU A 35 -9.92 -4.38 -9.95
CA GLU A 35 -9.91 -3.20 -10.81
C GLU A 35 -9.60 -1.95 -9.96
N SER A 36 -8.64 -1.16 -10.44
CA SER A 36 -8.39 0.14 -9.85
C SER A 36 -9.63 1.03 -10.01
N PRO A 37 -10.01 1.81 -8.99
CA PRO A 37 -11.09 2.78 -9.13
C PRO A 37 -10.84 3.77 -10.28
N GLU A 38 -11.89 4.21 -10.98
CA GLU A 38 -11.76 5.12 -12.13
C GLU A 38 -10.94 6.39 -11.81
N TRP A 39 -11.15 6.99 -10.63
CA TRP A 39 -10.43 8.19 -10.20
C TRP A 39 -8.91 7.98 -10.09
N HIS A 40 -8.44 6.74 -9.93
CA HIS A 40 -7.02 6.43 -9.82
C HIS A 40 -6.29 6.82 -11.12
N GLN A 41 -6.92 6.60 -12.27
CA GLN A 41 -6.36 6.97 -13.57
C GLN A 41 -6.14 8.47 -13.68
N ASP A 42 -7.11 9.29 -13.26
CA ASP A 42 -7.01 10.76 -13.34
C ASP A 42 -5.84 11.30 -12.49
N ILE A 43 -5.65 10.74 -11.29
CA ILE A 43 -4.54 11.11 -10.42
C ILE A 43 -3.20 10.73 -11.05
N LEU A 44 -3.08 9.52 -11.62
CA LEU A 44 -1.87 9.08 -12.29
C LEU A 44 -1.55 9.94 -13.52
N ALA A 45 -2.55 10.26 -14.34
CA ALA A 45 -2.41 11.14 -15.50
C ALA A 45 -1.89 12.53 -15.09
N GLY A 46 -2.49 13.14 -14.05
CA GLY A 46 -2.04 14.43 -13.54
C GLY A 46 -0.61 14.39 -12.98
N ARG A 47 -0.20 13.28 -12.35
CA ARG A 47 1.19 13.09 -11.87
C ARG A 47 2.16 12.92 -13.04
N GLN A 48 1.82 12.11 -14.04
CA GLN A 48 2.64 11.91 -15.23
C GLN A 48 2.85 13.21 -16.01
N GLN A 49 1.80 14.02 -16.16
CA GLN A 49 1.89 15.34 -16.79
C GLN A 49 2.87 16.26 -16.05
N LYS A 50 2.79 16.34 -14.71
CA LYS A 50 3.73 17.14 -13.91
C LYS A 50 5.19 16.71 -14.11
N ILE A 51 5.43 15.41 -14.24
CA ILE A 51 6.78 14.87 -14.53
C ILE A 51 7.23 15.32 -15.92
N ALA A 52 6.38 15.14 -16.94
CA ALA A 52 6.69 15.51 -18.33
C ALA A 52 6.96 17.02 -18.49
N GLU A 53 6.27 17.86 -17.72
CA GLU A 53 6.46 19.31 -17.70
C GLU A 53 7.67 19.77 -16.87
N GLY A 54 8.39 18.85 -16.21
CA GLY A 54 9.50 19.19 -15.31
C GLY A 54 9.08 19.90 -14.02
N LYS A 55 7.80 19.82 -13.65
CA LYS A 55 7.20 20.46 -12.46
C LYS A 55 7.04 19.51 -11.28
N ALA A 56 7.41 18.24 -11.44
CA ALA A 56 7.35 17.27 -10.37
C ALA A 56 8.51 17.48 -9.39
N GLU A 57 8.17 17.52 -8.10
CA GLU A 57 9.15 17.47 -7.02
C GLU A 57 9.36 16.00 -6.60
N PHE A 58 10.62 15.60 -6.48
CA PHE A 58 10.99 14.29 -6.01
C PHE A 58 11.72 14.41 -4.68
N LEU A 59 11.50 13.45 -3.79
CA LEU A 59 12.18 13.34 -2.52
C LEU A 59 12.88 11.99 -2.48
N THR A 60 14.13 12.00 -2.05
CA THR A 60 14.83 10.80 -1.60
C THR A 60 14.13 10.20 -0.38
N ILE A 61 14.36 8.92 -0.10
CA ILE A 61 13.82 8.26 1.08
C ILE A 61 14.36 8.94 2.35
N GLU A 62 15.61 9.40 2.32
CA GLU A 62 16.27 10.13 3.39
C GLU A 62 15.57 11.47 3.68
N GLU A 63 15.30 12.27 2.63
CA GLU A 63 14.56 13.54 2.75
C GLU A 63 13.13 13.33 3.28
N LEU A 64 12.44 12.30 2.77
CA LEU A 64 11.11 11.93 3.24
C LEU A 64 11.12 11.58 4.74
N LYS A 65 12.07 10.72 5.16
CA LYS A 65 12.25 10.33 6.56
C LYS A 65 12.62 11.50 7.45
N ALA A 66 13.38 12.48 6.96
CA ALA A 66 13.74 13.67 7.72
C ALA A 66 12.53 14.60 7.91
N LYS A 67 11.70 14.75 6.87
CA LYS A 67 10.53 15.64 6.88
C LYS A 67 9.40 15.18 7.81
N TYR A 68 9.23 13.86 7.98
CA TYR A 68 8.06 13.29 8.68
C TYR A 68 8.43 12.40 9.88
N ARG A 69 9.66 12.47 10.38
CA ARG A 69 10.00 11.83 11.66
C ARG A 69 9.29 12.60 12.78
N GLN A 70 8.26 12.00 13.39
CA GLN A 70 7.75 12.39 14.70
C GLN A 70 8.60 11.74 15.79
#